data_AF-A0A939W253-F1
#
_entry.id   AF-A0A939W253-F1
#
_cell.length_a   1.000
_cell.length_b   1.000
_cell.length_c   1.000
_cell.angle_alpha   90.00
_cell.angle_beta   90.00
_cell.angle_gamma   90.00
#
_symmetry.space_group_name_H-M   'P 1'
#
loop_
_entity.id
_entity.type
_entity.pdbx_description
1 polymer ?
#
loop_
_entity_poly.entity_id
_entity_poly.type
_entity_poly.pdbx_seq_one_letter_code
_entity_poly.pdbx_strand_id
1 'polypeptide(L)'
;MKKLILLTIFVLTLPLYAQNSIKLKASQELYYTEYEEAVIKPSDNGIYPVRLTVTVESADHTLYVKIYRATSANGPFSLVLDSMQPNSEYFDLYDSTPMQPGIKYYYQAVFGKDNLQTAAPSLISNVAIGWGALTHEAFYVFFNNTIKKSYPKMTIMNAKSALKKLGKEETTGDKTGKFLYEAKVKGMGGLATMTYQNYSDDNIVFFNGDMITKADMTSSGTMDGQMQMSGMYNGTIYFENVVIKEALPHAGTYGVKPNGTTRKEIEYSWNFVE
;
A
#
# COMPACT_ATOMS: atom_id res chain seq x y z
N MET A 1 -71.59 30.90 -32.47
CA MET A 1 -70.49 30.13 -33.08
C MET A 1 -69.22 30.35 -32.25
N LYS A 2 -68.78 29.38 -31.45
CA LYS A 2 -67.48 29.40 -30.77
C LYS A 2 -66.59 28.35 -31.45
N LYS A 3 -65.50 28.78 -32.10
CA LYS A 3 -64.49 27.88 -32.67
C LYS A 3 -63.59 27.40 -31.54
N LEU A 4 -63.56 26.09 -31.31
CA LEU A 4 -62.62 25.43 -30.42
C LEU A 4 -61.32 25.18 -31.22
N ILE A 5 -60.23 25.84 -30.83
CA ILE A 5 -58.90 25.59 -31.40
C ILE A 5 -58.29 24.44 -30.59
N LEU A 6 -58.14 23.28 -31.24
CA LEU A 6 -57.45 22.13 -30.67
C LEU A 6 -55.94 22.35 -30.80
N LEU A 7 -55.27 22.63 -29.69
CA LEU A 7 -53.81 22.78 -29.62
C LEU A 7 -53.19 21.39 -29.45
N THR A 8 -52.71 20.80 -30.54
CA THR A 8 -51.98 19.52 -30.50
C THR A 8 -50.55 19.79 -30.01
N ILE A 9 -50.28 19.49 -28.74
CA ILE A 9 -48.92 19.52 -28.18
C ILE A 9 -48.17 18.30 -28.71
N PHE A 10 -47.25 18.51 -29.64
CA PHE A 10 -46.24 17.51 -30.01
C PHE A 10 -45.22 17.44 -28.86
N VAL A 11 -45.33 16.43 -28.01
CA VAL A 11 -44.23 16.07 -27.10
C VAL A 11 -43.17 15.40 -27.96
N LEU A 12 -42.16 16.18 -28.38
CA LEU A 12 -40.92 15.61 -28.90
C LEU A 12 -40.28 14.80 -27.76
N THR A 13 -40.47 13.49 -27.76
CA THR A 13 -39.58 12.59 -27.02
C THR A 13 -38.24 12.67 -27.71
N LEU A 14 -37.36 13.54 -27.22
CA LEU A 14 -35.94 13.47 -27.55
C LEU A 14 -35.49 12.03 -27.26
N PRO A 15 -34.82 11.33 -28.20
CA PRO A 15 -34.21 10.07 -27.86
C PRO A 15 -33.30 10.33 -26.66
N LEU A 16 -33.46 9.56 -25.58
CA LEU A 16 -32.43 9.45 -24.55
C LEU A 16 -31.17 9.01 -25.29
N TYR A 17 -30.33 9.97 -25.68
CA TYR A 17 -28.97 9.66 -26.10
C TYR A 17 -28.34 8.99 -24.89
N ALA A 18 -28.09 7.68 -24.99
CA ALA A 18 -27.32 6.96 -24.00
C ALA A 18 -26.02 7.75 -23.78
N GLN A 19 -25.89 8.36 -22.61
CA GLN A 19 -24.74 9.17 -22.30
C GLN A 19 -23.56 8.23 -22.17
N ASN A 20 -22.63 8.27 -23.13
CA ASN A 20 -21.42 7.48 -23.06
C ASN A 20 -20.66 7.85 -21.79
N SER A 21 -20.42 6.89 -20.91
CA SER A 21 -19.67 7.11 -19.67
C SER A 21 -18.66 5.99 -19.43
N ILE A 22 -17.57 6.34 -18.75
CA ILE A 22 -16.52 5.41 -18.31
C ILE A 22 -16.37 5.54 -16.80
N LYS A 23 -16.36 4.40 -16.10
CA LYS A 23 -16.01 4.30 -14.68
C LYS A 23 -14.78 3.44 -14.55
N LEU A 24 -13.85 3.86 -13.70
CA LEU A 24 -12.62 3.13 -13.43
C LEU A 24 -12.50 2.85 -11.94
N LYS A 25 -12.18 1.61 -11.60
CA LYS A 25 -11.80 1.19 -10.25
C LYS A 25 -10.42 0.57 -10.28
N ALA A 26 -9.65 0.83 -9.24
CA ALA A 26 -8.34 0.22 -9.02
C ALA A 26 -8.38 -0.54 -7.70
N SER A 27 -7.89 -1.78 -7.70
CA SER A 27 -7.78 -2.61 -6.51
C SER A 27 -6.38 -3.21 -6.40
N GLN A 28 -5.93 -3.38 -5.16
CA GLN A 28 -4.82 -4.27 -4.85
C GLN A 28 -5.26 -5.70 -5.16
N GLU A 29 -4.43 -6.46 -5.86
CA GLU A 29 -4.65 -7.89 -6.02
C GLU A 29 -3.77 -8.66 -5.04
N LEU A 30 -4.36 -9.63 -4.33
CA LEU A 30 -3.66 -10.48 -3.37
C LEU A 30 -3.40 -11.84 -4.02
N TYR A 31 -2.16 -12.12 -4.39
CA TYR A 31 -1.78 -13.38 -5.03
C TYR A 31 -1.26 -14.37 -3.98
N TYR A 32 -2.14 -15.20 -3.43
CA TYR A 32 -1.72 -16.28 -2.54
C TYR A 32 -2.42 -17.59 -2.91
N THR A 33 -1.64 -18.41 -3.63
CA THR A 33 -1.69 -19.88 -3.75
C THR A 33 -3.06 -20.54 -3.59
N GLU A 34 -3.78 -20.67 -4.70
CA GLU A 34 -4.49 -21.91 -5.06
C GLU A 34 -4.93 -21.98 -6.54
N TYR A 35 -4.20 -21.34 -7.48
CA TYR A 35 -4.44 -21.56 -8.91
C TYR A 35 -3.11 -21.55 -9.67
N GLU A 36 -2.72 -22.73 -10.16
CA GLU A 36 -1.52 -22.97 -10.97
C GLU A 36 -1.58 -22.38 -12.39
N GLU A 37 -2.68 -21.74 -12.81
CA GLU A 37 -2.82 -21.29 -14.19
C GLU A 37 -3.41 -19.88 -14.31
N ALA A 38 -2.62 -18.88 -13.89
CA ALA A 38 -2.50 -17.54 -14.50
C ALA A 38 -1.41 -16.74 -13.73
N VAL A 39 -0.17 -16.89 -14.20
CA VAL A 39 1.08 -16.57 -13.49
C VAL A 39 1.41 -15.07 -13.52
N ILE A 40 0.62 -14.24 -12.83
CA ILE A 40 1.01 -12.85 -12.63
C ILE A 40 2.09 -12.81 -11.54
N LYS A 41 3.33 -12.62 -11.97
CA LYS A 41 4.49 -12.53 -11.07
C LYS A 41 4.61 -11.12 -10.52
N PRO A 42 5.14 -10.98 -9.29
CA PRO A 42 5.54 -9.68 -8.81
C PRO A 42 6.70 -9.14 -9.66
N SER A 43 6.85 -7.82 -9.71
CA SER A 43 8.03 -7.16 -10.26
C SER A 43 9.29 -7.50 -9.47
N ASP A 44 10.46 -7.10 -9.97
CA ASP A 44 11.74 -7.24 -9.27
C ASP A 44 11.76 -6.55 -7.90
N ASN A 45 10.87 -5.56 -7.68
CA ASN A 45 10.71 -4.90 -6.38
C ASN A 45 9.73 -5.63 -5.45
N GLY A 46 9.28 -6.84 -5.81
CA GLY A 46 8.34 -7.65 -5.03
C GLY A 46 6.94 -7.05 -4.94
N ILE A 47 6.50 -6.33 -5.97
CA ILE A 47 5.18 -5.71 -6.02
C ILE A 47 4.34 -6.49 -7.02
N TYR A 48 3.06 -6.75 -6.71
CA TYR A 48 2.06 -7.33 -7.61
C TYR A 48 1.23 -6.24 -8.30
N PRO A 49 0.71 -6.47 -9.52
CA PRO A 49 0.21 -5.37 -10.33
C PRO A 49 -1.12 -4.88 -9.78
N VAL A 50 -1.44 -3.62 -10.09
CA VAL A 50 -2.76 -3.07 -9.78
C VAL A 50 -3.76 -3.63 -10.78
N ARG A 51 -4.86 -4.19 -10.27
CA ARG A 51 -5.99 -4.60 -11.09
C ARG A 51 -6.89 -3.40 -11.33
N LEU A 52 -7.18 -3.12 -12.59
CA LEU A 52 -8.08 -2.09 -13.02
C LEU A 52 -9.33 -2.72 -13.62
N THR A 53 -10.50 -2.30 -13.13
CA THR A 53 -11.79 -2.69 -13.69
C THR A 53 -12.40 -1.47 -14.37
N VAL A 54 -12.60 -1.58 -15.68
CA VAL A 54 -13.23 -0.54 -16.49
C VAL A 54 -14.67 -0.91 -16.74
N THR A 55 -15.61 0.00 -16.45
CA THR A 55 -17.01 -0.15 -16.83
C THR A 55 -17.39 0.94 -17.80
N VAL A 56 -17.93 0.56 -18.96
CA VAL A 56 -18.36 1.47 -20.02
C VAL A 56 -19.85 1.30 -20.22
N GLU A 57 -20.58 2.39 -20.12
CA GLU A 57 -21.98 2.48 -20.51
C GLU A 57 -22.03 3.25 -21.82
N SER A 58 -22.13 2.54 -22.96
CA SER A 58 -22.22 3.13 -24.30
C SER A 58 -23.16 2.33 -25.19
N ALA A 59 -23.86 3.02 -26.09
CA ALA A 59 -24.63 2.38 -27.16
C ALA A 59 -23.74 1.88 -28.32
N ASP A 60 -22.47 2.28 -28.36
CA ASP A 60 -21.50 1.87 -29.38
C ASP A 60 -20.56 0.78 -28.82
N HIS A 61 -20.86 -0.46 -29.20
CA HIS A 61 -20.10 -1.63 -28.77
C HIS A 61 -18.74 -1.80 -29.48
N THR A 62 -18.36 -0.91 -30.39
CA THR A 62 -17.06 -0.96 -31.11
C THR A 62 -15.95 -0.16 -30.44
N LEU A 63 -16.27 0.57 -29.37
CA LEU A 63 -15.31 1.39 -28.66
C LEU A 63 -14.30 0.51 -27.92
N TYR A 64 -13.05 0.95 -27.87
CA TYR A 64 -12.02 0.43 -26.95
C TYR A 64 -11.63 1.54 -25.97
N VAL A 65 -10.86 1.20 -24.95
CA VAL A 65 -10.43 2.12 -23.90
C VAL A 65 -8.91 2.19 -23.84
N LYS A 66 -8.39 3.40 -23.64
CA LYS A 66 -6.99 3.68 -23.29
C LYS A 66 -6.89 3.94 -21.79
N ILE A 67 -5.82 3.46 -21.17
CA ILE A 67 -5.55 3.67 -19.73
C ILE A 67 -4.27 4.49 -19.57
N TYR A 68 -4.35 5.49 -18.71
CA TYR A 68 -3.24 6.35 -18.33
C TYR A 68 -2.96 6.24 -16.83
N ARG A 69 -1.71 6.44 -16.44
CA ARG A 69 -1.21 6.40 -15.07
C ARG A 69 -0.41 7.64 -14.71
N ALA A 70 -0.52 8.08 -13.46
CA ALA A 70 0.28 9.15 -12.86
C ALA A 70 0.72 8.75 -11.44
N THR A 71 1.71 9.47 -10.89
CA THR A 71 2.13 9.39 -9.48
C THR A 71 1.52 10.49 -8.62
N SER A 72 0.66 11.34 -9.19
CA SER A 72 -0.09 12.38 -8.49
C SER A 72 -1.53 12.44 -9.01
N ALA A 73 -2.46 12.90 -8.17
CA ALA A 73 -3.88 13.01 -8.53
C ALA A 73 -4.14 13.93 -9.72
N ASN A 74 -3.25 14.90 -9.96
CA ASN A 74 -3.39 15.92 -11.00
C ASN A 74 -2.49 15.64 -12.22
N GLY A 75 -1.82 14.48 -12.27
CA GLY A 75 -0.89 14.13 -13.33
C GLY A 75 0.56 14.58 -13.09
N PRO A 76 1.41 14.60 -14.13
CA PRO A 76 1.09 14.25 -15.52
C PRO A 76 0.72 12.77 -15.68
N PHE A 77 -0.26 12.51 -16.54
CA PHE A 77 -0.73 11.16 -16.87
C PHE A 77 -0.06 10.65 -18.14
N SER A 78 0.55 9.46 -18.05
CA SER A 78 1.22 8.77 -19.16
C SER A 78 0.44 7.53 -19.57
N LEU A 79 0.38 7.25 -20.87
CA LEU A 79 -0.31 6.08 -21.40
C LEU A 79 0.37 4.79 -20.91
N VAL A 80 -0.41 3.87 -20.36
CA VAL A 80 0.05 2.53 -19.92
C VAL A 80 -0.62 1.39 -20.68
N LEU A 81 -1.78 1.65 -21.29
CA LEU A 81 -2.45 0.70 -22.18
C LEU A 81 -3.13 1.44 -23.32
N ASP A 82 -2.79 1.09 -24.55
CA ASP A 82 -3.30 1.77 -25.75
C ASP A 82 -4.64 1.20 -26.26
N SER A 83 -4.96 -0.05 -25.91
CA SER A 83 -6.24 -0.65 -26.30
C SER A 83 -6.68 -1.77 -25.37
N MET A 84 -7.93 -1.66 -24.90
CA MET A 84 -8.64 -2.68 -24.15
C MET A 84 -10.11 -2.69 -24.55
N GLN A 85 -10.70 -3.89 -24.57
CA GLN A 85 -12.15 -4.04 -24.75
C GLN A 85 -12.93 -3.43 -23.57
N PRO A 86 -14.08 -2.79 -23.80
CA PRO A 86 -14.95 -2.30 -22.73
C PRO A 86 -15.33 -3.41 -21.74
N ASN A 87 -15.66 -3.04 -20.50
CA ASN A 87 -16.14 -3.96 -19.47
C ASN A 87 -15.18 -5.14 -19.19
N SER A 88 -13.87 -4.88 -19.31
CA SER A 88 -12.80 -5.85 -19.12
C SER A 88 -11.85 -5.41 -18.00
N GLU A 89 -10.91 -6.29 -17.65
CA GLU A 89 -9.92 -6.08 -16.59
C GLU A 89 -8.51 -5.99 -17.13
N TYR A 90 -7.72 -5.08 -16.57
CA TYR A 90 -6.34 -4.83 -16.95
C TYR A 90 -5.45 -4.90 -15.72
N PHE A 91 -4.30 -5.53 -15.88
CA PHE A 91 -3.25 -5.54 -14.88
C PHE A 91 -2.13 -4.65 -15.36
N ASP A 92 -1.73 -3.69 -14.53
CA ASP A 92 -0.63 -2.78 -14.86
C ASP A 92 0.73 -3.47 -14.66
N LEU A 93 1.16 -4.23 -15.68
CA LEU A 93 2.29 -5.19 -15.67
C LEU A 93 3.70 -4.57 -15.73
N TYR A 94 3.87 -3.32 -15.29
CA TYR A 94 5.19 -2.67 -15.12
C TYR A 94 5.96 -2.27 -16.40
N ASP A 95 5.35 -2.34 -17.59
CA ASP A 95 6.04 -2.39 -18.88
C ASP A 95 7.09 -1.30 -19.19
N SER A 96 7.07 -0.13 -18.54
CA SER A 96 8.03 0.96 -18.81
C SER A 96 8.66 1.61 -17.57
N THR A 97 8.10 1.44 -16.39
CA THR A 97 8.67 1.95 -15.13
C THR A 97 8.18 1.05 -14.00
N PRO A 98 9.09 0.33 -13.33
CA PRO A 98 8.69 -0.59 -12.28
C PRO A 98 8.06 0.19 -11.13
N MET A 99 6.93 -0.33 -10.65
CA MET A 99 6.29 0.23 -9.47
C MET A 99 7.24 0.22 -8.27
N GLN A 100 7.03 1.15 -7.35
CA GLN A 100 7.81 1.29 -6.13
C GLN A 100 6.91 1.10 -4.90
N PRO A 101 7.38 0.44 -3.83
CA PRO A 101 6.62 0.33 -2.60
C PRO A 101 6.35 1.72 -2.00
N GLY A 102 5.16 1.93 -1.45
CA GLY A 102 4.79 3.19 -0.79
C GLY A 102 4.28 4.29 -1.73
N ILE A 103 4.17 4.01 -3.03
CA ILE A 103 3.68 4.96 -4.03
C ILE A 103 2.22 4.66 -4.38
N LYS A 104 1.37 5.70 -4.31
CA LYS A 104 0.03 5.67 -4.89
C LYS A 104 0.13 5.96 -6.39
N TYR A 105 -0.56 5.15 -7.18
CA TYR A 105 -0.75 5.37 -8.60
C TYR A 105 -2.18 5.83 -8.86
N TYR A 106 -2.29 6.82 -9.74
CA TYR A 106 -3.55 7.43 -10.13
C TYR A 106 -3.83 7.05 -11.57
N TYR A 107 -5.05 6.61 -11.86
CA TYR A 107 -5.42 6.09 -13.17
C TYR A 107 -6.62 6.82 -13.74
N GLN A 108 -6.61 7.01 -15.05
CA GLN A 108 -7.76 7.48 -15.82
C GLN A 108 -7.89 6.67 -17.09
N ALA A 109 -9.14 6.48 -17.50
CA ALA A 109 -9.51 5.82 -18.73
C ALA A 109 -10.23 6.81 -19.66
N VAL A 110 -9.99 6.66 -20.96
CA VAL A 110 -10.64 7.45 -22.01
C VAL A 110 -11.01 6.52 -23.17
N PHE A 111 -12.07 6.86 -23.91
CA PHE A 111 -12.39 6.14 -25.14
C PHE A 111 -11.23 6.23 -26.14
N GLY A 112 -10.96 5.13 -26.83
CA GLY A 112 -9.76 4.93 -27.63
C GLY A 112 -9.59 5.91 -28.80
N LYS A 113 -10.69 6.45 -29.32
CA LYS A 113 -10.68 7.48 -30.37
C LYS A 113 -10.18 8.85 -29.87
N ASP A 114 -10.16 9.05 -28.55
CA ASP A 114 -9.77 10.29 -27.91
C ASP A 114 -8.38 10.16 -27.26
N ASN A 115 -7.83 11.29 -26.83
CA ASN A 115 -6.62 11.36 -26.00
C ASN A 115 -6.95 12.07 -24.69
N LEU A 116 -6.35 11.63 -23.59
CA LEU A 116 -6.66 12.18 -22.26
C LEU A 116 -6.50 13.71 -22.18
N GLN A 117 -5.52 14.27 -22.88
CA GLN A 117 -5.20 15.70 -22.87
C GLN A 117 -6.23 16.56 -23.63
N THR A 118 -6.99 15.97 -24.56
CA THR A 118 -7.90 16.71 -25.46
C THR A 118 -9.35 16.26 -25.37
N ALA A 119 -9.62 15.13 -24.69
CA ALA A 119 -10.95 14.60 -24.50
C ALA A 119 -11.83 15.56 -23.70
N ALA A 120 -13.11 15.62 -24.06
CA ALA A 120 -14.10 16.29 -23.23
C ALA A 120 -14.19 15.58 -21.87
N PRO A 121 -14.36 16.30 -20.73
CA PRO A 121 -14.41 15.69 -19.40
C PRO A 121 -15.43 14.55 -19.24
N SER A 122 -16.53 14.59 -19.99
CA SER A 122 -17.57 13.54 -19.98
C SER A 122 -17.12 12.21 -20.61
N LEU A 123 -16.03 12.20 -21.35
CA LEU A 123 -15.45 11.01 -22.01
C LEU A 123 -14.28 10.42 -21.23
N ILE A 124 -13.96 11.01 -20.07
CA ILE A 124 -12.86 10.61 -19.20
C ILE A 124 -13.47 10.01 -17.93
N SER A 125 -12.88 8.92 -17.44
CA SER A 125 -13.29 8.34 -16.17
C SER A 125 -12.98 9.25 -14.97
N ASN A 126 -13.58 8.92 -13.83
CA ASN A 126 -13.05 9.33 -12.54
C ASN A 126 -11.56 8.95 -12.42
N VAL A 127 -10.82 9.70 -11.60
CA VAL A 127 -9.47 9.29 -11.18
C VAL A 127 -9.62 8.12 -10.21
N ALA A 128 -9.09 6.96 -10.57
CA ALA A 128 -8.98 5.81 -9.68
C ALA A 128 -7.61 5.83 -8.98
N ILE A 129 -7.54 5.35 -7.74
CA ILE A 129 -6.30 5.30 -6.95
C ILE A 129 -6.01 3.85 -6.62
N GLY A 130 -4.81 3.38 -6.95
CA GLY A 130 -4.36 2.02 -6.65
C GLY A 130 -2.89 1.98 -6.27
N TRP A 131 -2.48 0.87 -5.68
CA TRP A 131 -1.09 0.52 -5.42
C TRP A 131 -0.98 -1.00 -5.45
N GLY A 132 0.19 -1.51 -5.82
CA GLY A 132 0.39 -2.95 -5.93
C GLY A 132 0.55 -3.60 -4.55
N ALA A 133 -0.01 -4.80 -4.35
CA ALA A 133 0.25 -5.58 -3.14
C ALA A 133 1.73 -6.00 -3.09
N LEU A 134 2.26 -6.24 -1.89
CA LEU A 134 3.66 -6.64 -1.72
C LEU A 134 3.77 -8.14 -1.48
N THR A 135 4.86 -8.75 -1.97
CA THR A 135 5.33 -10.05 -1.47
C THR A 135 5.71 -9.96 0.00
N HIS A 136 5.88 -11.11 0.67
CA HIS A 136 6.33 -11.15 2.06
C HIS A 136 7.66 -10.41 2.26
N GLU A 137 8.64 -10.63 1.37
CA GLU A 137 9.96 -9.99 1.44
C GLU A 137 9.84 -8.47 1.26
N ALA A 138 9.14 -8.00 0.23
CA ALA A 138 8.97 -6.58 -0.04
C ALA A 138 8.15 -5.88 1.08
N PHE A 139 7.16 -6.56 1.65
CA PHE A 139 6.40 -6.07 2.80
C PHE A 139 7.30 -5.89 4.02
N TYR A 140 8.17 -6.86 4.32
CA TYR A 140 9.12 -6.77 5.43
C TYR A 140 10.15 -5.65 5.23
N VAL A 141 10.72 -5.52 4.03
CA VAL A 141 11.66 -4.43 3.70
C VAL A 141 10.97 -3.07 3.85
N PHE A 142 9.76 -2.92 3.29
CA PHE A 142 8.98 -1.69 3.41
C PHE A 142 8.67 -1.36 4.87
N PHE A 143 8.22 -2.35 5.65
CA PHE A 143 7.99 -2.21 7.08
C PHE A 143 9.24 -1.69 7.79
N ASN A 144 10.38 -2.37 7.62
CA ASN A 144 11.61 -2.06 8.36
C ASN A 144 12.13 -0.66 8.01
N ASN A 145 12.17 -0.32 6.72
CA ASN A 145 12.61 0.99 6.23
C ASN A 145 11.69 2.12 6.70
N THR A 146 10.42 1.83 6.94
CA THR A 146 9.45 2.82 7.40
C THR A 146 9.53 3.00 8.92
N ILE A 147 9.49 1.91 9.69
CA ILE A 147 9.48 2.01 11.16
C ILE A 147 10.80 2.55 11.72
N LYS A 148 11.95 2.23 11.11
CA LYS A 148 13.27 2.73 11.54
C LYS A 148 13.38 4.26 11.54
N LYS A 149 12.61 4.96 10.70
CA LYS A 149 12.60 6.44 10.66
C LYS A 149 12.15 7.06 11.98
N SER A 150 11.41 6.30 12.80
CA SER A 150 11.00 6.73 14.14
C SER A 150 12.13 6.63 15.17
N TYR A 151 13.13 5.77 14.95
CA TYR A 151 14.15 5.47 15.96
C TYR A 151 15.02 6.68 16.32
N PRO A 152 15.48 7.53 15.39
CA PRO A 152 16.26 8.73 15.73
C PRO A 152 15.51 9.76 16.59
N LYS A 153 14.17 9.70 16.65
CA LYS A 153 13.36 10.62 17.47
C LYS A 153 13.48 10.36 18.98
N MET A 154 14.08 9.23 19.33
CA MET A 154 14.29 8.77 20.70
C MET A 154 15.69 9.17 21.20
N THR A 155 15.78 9.84 22.34
CA THR A 155 17.06 10.33 22.88
C THR A 155 17.73 9.26 23.75
N ILE A 156 16.96 8.66 24.67
CA ILE A 156 17.44 7.65 25.62
C ILE A 156 17.80 6.36 24.89
N MET A 157 16.95 5.88 23.98
CA MET A 157 17.23 4.67 23.19
C MET A 157 18.55 4.74 22.41
N ASN A 158 18.91 5.94 21.94
CA ASN A 158 20.12 6.21 21.17
C ASN A 158 21.31 6.70 22.01
N ALA A 159 21.21 6.66 23.34
CA ALA A 159 22.31 7.06 24.22
C ALA A 159 23.53 6.13 24.05
N LYS A 160 24.74 6.71 24.12
CA LYS A 160 26.00 5.98 23.84
C LYS A 160 26.32 4.84 24.82
N SER A 161 25.86 4.90 26.07
CA SER A 161 26.14 3.86 27.07
C SER A 161 24.87 3.12 27.47
N ALA A 162 24.98 1.81 27.69
CA ALA A 162 23.84 0.95 28.01
C ALA A 162 23.05 1.43 29.25
N LEU A 163 23.74 1.89 30.29
CA LEU A 163 23.09 2.44 31.49
C LEU A 163 22.31 3.72 31.23
N LYS A 164 22.73 4.53 30.25
CA LYS A 164 22.00 5.74 29.83
C LYS A 164 20.82 5.43 28.93
N LYS A 165 20.70 4.20 28.42
CA LYS A 165 19.51 3.74 27.70
C LYS A 165 18.40 3.27 28.63
N LEU A 166 18.66 3.15 29.94
CA LEU A 166 17.63 2.79 30.91
C LEU A 166 16.68 3.97 31.15
N GLY A 167 15.40 3.68 31.35
CA GLY A 167 14.36 4.67 31.62
C GLY A 167 13.19 4.52 30.68
N LYS A 168 12.40 5.60 30.59
CA LYS A 168 11.24 5.69 29.71
C LYS A 168 11.32 6.96 28.89
N GLU A 169 10.91 6.87 27.63
CA GLU A 169 10.72 8.06 26.80
C GLU A 169 9.54 7.85 25.85
N GLU A 170 8.96 8.96 25.38
CA GLU A 170 7.86 8.96 24.42
C GLU A 170 8.13 10.04 23.37
N THR A 171 7.74 9.74 22.13
CA THR A 171 7.70 10.69 21.03
C THR A 171 6.41 10.52 20.22
N THR A 172 6.08 11.50 19.39
CA THR A 172 4.91 11.48 18.51
C THR A 172 5.32 11.26 17.06
N GLY A 173 4.43 10.66 16.27
CA GLY A 173 4.60 10.65 14.82
C GLY A 173 4.43 12.05 14.24
N ASP A 174 5.03 12.31 13.09
CA ASP A 174 4.90 13.62 12.41
C ASP A 174 3.47 13.90 11.95
N LYS A 175 2.63 12.85 11.90
CA LYS A 175 1.20 12.97 11.59
C LYS A 175 0.30 12.59 12.75
N THR A 176 0.56 11.46 13.40
CA THR A 176 -0.30 10.98 14.48
C THR A 176 0.38 9.92 15.35
N GLY A 177 -0.26 9.62 16.47
CA GLY A 177 0.09 8.53 17.38
C GLY A 177 1.39 8.74 18.15
N LYS A 178 1.75 7.70 18.88
CA LYS A 178 2.85 7.70 19.84
C LYS A 178 3.77 6.51 19.64
N PHE A 179 5.05 6.75 19.88
CA PHE A 179 6.06 5.73 20.03
C PHE A 179 6.63 5.87 21.44
N LEU A 180 6.51 4.82 22.24
CA LEU A 180 6.97 4.75 23.62
C LEU A 180 8.12 3.76 23.71
N TYR A 181 9.13 4.10 24.49
CA TYR A 181 10.26 3.25 24.81
C TYR A 181 10.38 3.10 26.33
N GLU A 182 10.57 1.87 26.80
CA GLU A 182 10.90 1.57 28.20
C GLU A 182 12.04 0.56 28.23
N ALA A 183 13.13 0.89 28.91
CA ALA A 183 14.21 -0.05 29.19
C ALA A 183 14.55 -0.09 30.68
N LYS A 184 14.74 -1.31 31.18
CA LYS A 184 15.04 -1.58 32.59
C LYS A 184 15.93 -2.81 32.74
N VAL A 185 16.62 -2.88 33.87
CA VAL A 185 17.27 -4.12 34.31
C VAL A 185 16.20 -5.06 34.85
N LYS A 186 16.23 -6.32 34.41
CA LYS A 186 15.32 -7.38 34.89
C LYS A 186 16.14 -8.65 35.12
N GLY A 187 16.35 -9.01 36.39
CA GLY A 187 17.24 -10.11 36.76
C GLY A 187 18.70 -9.81 36.39
N MET A 188 19.39 -10.77 35.78
CA MET A 188 20.76 -10.62 35.29
C MET A 188 20.82 -10.12 33.84
N GLY A 189 19.94 -9.20 33.47
CA GLY A 189 19.80 -8.78 32.07
C GLY A 189 19.00 -7.49 31.89
N GLY A 190 18.87 -7.08 30.63
CA GLY A 190 18.08 -5.94 30.18
C GLY A 190 16.76 -6.38 29.54
N LEU A 191 15.73 -5.58 29.74
CA LEU A 191 14.47 -5.65 29.02
C LEU A 191 14.19 -4.27 28.41
N ALA A 192 14.09 -4.22 27.09
CA ALA A 192 13.64 -3.05 26.35
C ALA A 192 12.30 -3.35 25.68
N THR A 193 11.38 -2.39 25.71
CA THR A 193 10.05 -2.48 25.10
C THR A 193 9.81 -1.22 24.29
N MET A 194 9.44 -1.39 23.04
CA MET A 194 9.06 -0.34 22.11
C MET A 194 7.60 -0.54 21.74
N THR A 195 6.74 0.39 22.14
CA THR A 195 5.29 0.33 21.94
C THR A 195 4.85 1.42 20.98
N TYR A 196 4.16 1.04 19.91
CA TYR A 196 3.57 1.95 18.94
C TYR A 196 2.06 1.97 19.12
N GLN A 197 1.49 3.17 19.16
CA GLN A 197 0.06 3.40 19.31
C GLN A 197 -0.41 4.36 18.22
N ASN A 198 -1.00 3.79 17.17
CA ASN A 198 -1.47 4.48 15.98
C ASN A 198 -0.43 5.45 15.37
N TYR A 199 0.85 5.09 15.45
CA TYR A 199 1.96 5.97 15.06
C TYR A 199 2.08 6.07 13.55
N SER A 200 2.27 7.30 13.02
CA SER A 200 2.53 7.53 11.60
C SER A 200 3.31 8.82 11.37
N ASP A 201 4.27 8.78 10.44
CA ASP A 201 5.05 9.93 9.97
C ASP A 201 4.60 10.49 8.60
N ASP A 202 3.93 9.70 7.77
CA ASP A 202 3.67 10.05 6.35
C ASP A 202 2.21 9.88 5.89
N ASN A 203 1.30 9.46 6.78
CA ASN A 203 -0.12 9.17 6.49
C ASN A 203 -0.34 8.04 5.46
N ILE A 204 0.68 7.24 5.13
CA ILE A 204 0.50 6.08 4.24
C ILE A 204 0.38 4.80 5.05
N VAL A 205 1.07 4.70 6.20
CA VAL A 205 0.94 3.56 7.10
C VAL A 205 0.92 3.96 8.57
N PHE A 206 0.25 3.14 9.38
CA PHE A 206 0.14 3.32 10.83
C PHE A 206 0.63 2.08 11.56
N PHE A 207 1.40 2.27 12.63
CA PHE A 207 1.95 1.18 13.43
C PHE A 207 1.23 1.06 14.77
N ASN A 208 0.88 -0.18 15.12
CA ASN A 208 0.30 -0.56 16.40
C ASN A 208 0.93 -1.87 16.89
N GLY A 209 1.43 -1.90 18.12
CA GLY A 209 1.97 -3.10 18.73
C GLY A 209 3.29 -2.87 19.43
N ASP A 210 3.96 -3.98 19.74
CA ASP A 210 5.12 -4.01 20.64
C ASP A 210 6.29 -4.78 20.03
N MET A 211 7.49 -4.24 20.23
CA MET A 211 8.75 -4.96 20.06
C MET A 211 9.42 -5.07 21.43
N ILE A 212 9.67 -6.29 21.88
CA ILE A 212 10.21 -6.57 23.20
C ILE A 212 11.56 -7.26 23.04
N THR A 213 12.63 -6.61 23.47
CA THR A 213 13.98 -7.16 23.43
C THR A 213 14.41 -7.56 24.83
N LYS A 214 14.78 -8.83 24.99
CA LYS A 214 15.31 -9.40 26.24
C LYS A 214 16.77 -9.77 26.00
N ALA A 215 17.69 -9.27 26.82
CA ALA A 215 19.12 -9.57 26.71
C ALA A 215 19.74 -9.91 28.07
N ASP A 216 20.75 -10.77 28.09
CA ASP A 216 21.55 -11.10 29.26
C ASP A 216 22.78 -10.17 29.43
N MET A 217 23.61 -10.42 30.46
CA MET A 217 24.84 -9.65 30.70
C MET A 217 25.89 -9.76 29.57
N THR A 218 25.78 -10.76 28.69
CA THR A 218 26.64 -10.91 27.50
C THR A 218 26.12 -10.15 26.29
N SER A 219 25.01 -9.41 26.46
CA SER A 219 24.28 -8.74 25.36
C SER A 219 23.71 -9.71 24.32
N SER A 220 23.52 -10.98 24.69
CA SER A 220 22.83 -11.99 23.90
C SER A 220 21.39 -12.11 24.35
N GLY A 221 20.48 -12.47 23.46
CA GLY A 221 19.07 -12.38 23.78
C GLY A 221 18.10 -12.81 22.69
N THR A 222 16.86 -12.39 22.86
CA THR A 222 15.74 -12.66 21.94
C THR A 222 14.89 -11.41 21.75
N MET A 223 14.18 -11.36 20.64
CA MET A 223 13.04 -10.46 20.47
C MET A 223 11.72 -11.22 20.57
N ASP A 224 10.67 -10.47 20.88
CA ASP A 224 9.31 -10.96 21.07
C ASP A 224 8.33 -9.83 20.75
N GLY A 225 7.04 -10.15 20.63
CA GLY A 225 5.98 -9.22 20.28
C GLY A 225 5.59 -9.27 18.81
N GLN A 226 4.73 -8.34 18.44
CA GLN A 226 4.20 -8.20 17.10
C GLN A 226 3.92 -6.74 16.78
N MET A 227 4.09 -6.37 15.51
CA MET A 227 3.78 -5.06 14.99
C MET A 227 2.74 -5.18 13.88
N GLN A 228 1.60 -4.52 14.07
CA GLN A 228 0.55 -4.42 13.10
C GLN A 228 0.74 -3.14 12.28
N MET A 229 0.77 -3.29 10.95
CA MET A 229 0.79 -2.17 10.02
C MET A 229 -0.60 -2.04 9.41
N SER A 230 -1.15 -0.83 9.37
CA SER A 230 -2.39 -0.51 8.67
C SER A 230 -2.22 0.67 7.71
N GLY A 231 -3.21 0.94 6.86
CA GLY A 231 -3.18 2.01 5.86
C GLY A 231 -3.06 1.46 4.43
N MET A 232 -2.06 1.93 3.69
CA MET A 232 -1.76 1.47 2.34
C MET A 232 -1.42 -0.02 2.33
N TYR A 233 -0.49 -0.44 3.19
CA TYR A 233 -0.13 -1.84 3.36
C TYR A 233 -0.58 -2.31 4.72
N ASN A 234 -1.49 -3.29 4.72
CA ASN A 234 -2.01 -3.89 5.93
C ASN A 234 -1.32 -5.23 6.19
N GLY A 235 -1.00 -5.54 7.43
CA GLY A 235 -0.42 -6.84 7.79
C GLY A 235 0.20 -6.85 9.18
N THR A 236 0.95 -7.90 9.48
CA THR A 236 1.58 -8.09 10.79
C THR A 236 2.98 -8.67 10.64
N ILE A 237 3.90 -8.13 11.44
CA ILE A 237 5.26 -8.64 11.66
C ILE A 237 5.32 -9.26 13.06
N TYR A 238 5.93 -10.43 13.18
CA TYR A 238 6.13 -11.18 14.42
C TYR A 238 7.64 -11.30 14.70
N PHE A 239 8.05 -11.04 15.94
CA PHE A 239 9.47 -10.97 16.34
C PHE A 239 9.97 -12.20 17.12
N GLU A 240 9.12 -13.20 17.30
CA GLU A 240 9.29 -14.34 18.23
C GLU A 240 10.53 -15.23 17.99
N ASN A 241 11.09 -15.24 16.77
CA ASN A 241 12.18 -16.13 16.39
C ASN A 241 13.53 -15.41 16.20
N VAL A 242 13.64 -14.12 16.55
CA VAL A 242 14.87 -13.36 16.31
C VAL A 242 15.85 -13.49 17.48
N VAL A 243 17.10 -13.80 17.15
CA VAL A 243 18.21 -13.92 18.10
C VAL A 243 19.02 -12.63 18.12
N ILE A 244 19.31 -12.14 19.33
CA ILE A 244 20.19 -11.00 19.58
C ILE A 244 21.58 -11.52 19.96
N LYS A 245 22.63 -10.94 19.36
CA LYS A 245 24.01 -11.03 19.85
C LYS A 245 24.64 -9.64 19.81
N GLU A 246 25.47 -9.33 20.80
CA GLU A 246 26.16 -8.03 20.89
C GLU A 246 25.17 -6.84 20.80
N ALA A 247 23.98 -7.00 21.39
CA ALA A 247 22.89 -6.03 21.38
C ALA A 247 22.30 -5.69 19.99
N LEU A 248 22.55 -6.53 18.97
CA LEU A 248 21.99 -6.41 17.63
C LEU A 248 21.26 -7.70 17.21
N PRO A 249 20.22 -7.61 16.36
CA PRO A 249 19.70 -8.79 15.69
C PRO A 249 20.83 -9.48 14.92
N HIS A 250 20.94 -10.81 15.04
CA HIS A 250 22.06 -11.58 14.52
C HIS A 250 21.64 -12.78 13.68
N ALA A 251 20.53 -13.44 14.05
CA ALA A 251 20.04 -14.65 13.38
C ALA A 251 18.55 -14.85 13.65
N GLY A 252 17.98 -15.92 13.08
CA GLY A 252 16.59 -16.30 13.27
C GLY A 252 15.70 -15.78 12.15
N THR A 253 14.40 -15.67 12.42
CA THR A 253 13.40 -15.28 11.42
C THR A 253 12.43 -14.23 11.96
N TYR A 254 11.86 -13.46 11.02
CA TYR A 254 10.68 -12.65 11.26
C TYR A 254 9.48 -13.36 10.66
N GLY A 255 8.41 -13.51 11.44
CA GLY A 255 7.13 -13.93 10.90
C GLY A 255 6.51 -12.75 10.16
N VAL A 256 6.17 -12.93 8.88
CA VAL A 256 5.63 -11.88 8.03
C VAL A 256 4.29 -12.32 7.49
N LYS A 257 3.26 -11.50 7.67
CA LYS A 257 1.90 -11.78 7.20
C LYS A 257 1.24 -10.51 6.66
N PRO A 258 1.44 -10.17 5.38
CA PRO A 258 0.60 -9.19 4.73
C PRO A 258 -0.89 -9.58 4.83
N ASN A 259 -1.79 -8.62 4.66
CA ASN A 259 -3.22 -8.88 4.77
C ASN A 259 -3.70 -9.83 3.65
N GLY A 260 -4.56 -10.79 4.00
CA GLY A 260 -5.10 -11.78 3.06
C GLY A 260 -4.09 -12.82 2.57
N THR A 261 -3.00 -13.02 3.32
CA THR A 261 -1.95 -14.00 3.02
C THR A 261 -1.73 -14.93 4.21
N THR A 262 -1.07 -16.05 3.98
CA THR A 262 -0.55 -16.90 5.06
C THR A 262 0.77 -16.34 5.58
N ARG A 263 1.04 -16.55 6.87
CA ARG A 263 2.33 -16.16 7.47
C ARG A 263 3.48 -16.92 6.78
N LYS A 264 4.58 -16.22 6.51
CA LYS A 264 5.85 -16.78 6.03
C LYS A 264 6.98 -16.31 6.94
N GLU A 265 7.93 -17.19 7.20
CA GLU A 265 9.17 -16.83 7.90
C GLU A 265 10.17 -16.25 6.90
N ILE A 266 10.65 -15.04 7.19
CA ILE A 266 11.74 -14.39 6.45
C ILE A 266 12.99 -14.45 7.32
N GLU A 267 14.05 -15.06 6.80
CA GLU A 267 15.34 -15.12 7.49
C GLU A 267 15.91 -13.72 7.73
N TYR A 268 16.48 -13.53 8.92
CA TYR A 268 17.28 -12.35 9.19
C TYR A 268 18.44 -12.26 8.19
N SER A 269 18.59 -11.09 7.57
CA SER A 269 19.74 -10.76 6.74
C SER A 269 20.19 -9.33 7.02
N TRP A 270 21.51 -9.14 7.10
CA TRP A 270 22.14 -7.82 7.29
C TRP A 270 21.69 -6.80 6.25
N ASN A 271 21.37 -7.24 5.03
CA ASN A 271 20.93 -6.39 3.92
C ASN A 271 19.56 -5.72 4.17
N PHE A 272 18.77 -6.20 5.14
CA PHE A 272 17.52 -5.55 5.53
C PHE A 272 17.75 -4.48 6.63
N VAL A 273 18.93 -4.45 7.25
CA VAL A 273 19.23 -3.64 8.44
C VAL A 273 19.91 -2.31 8.11
N GLU A 274 20.49 -2.16 6.92
CA GLU A 274 21.02 -0.85 6.43
C GLU A 274 19.91 0.12 6.00
#